data_AF-A0A1I4U073-F1
#
_entry.id   AF-A0A1I4U073-F1
#
_cell.length_a   1.000
_cell.length_b   1.000
_cell.length_c   1.000
_cell.angle_alpha   90.00
_cell.angle_beta   90.00
_cell.angle_gamma   90.00
#
_symmetry.space_group_name_H-M   'P 1'
#
loop_
_entity.id
_entity.type
_entity.pdbx_description
1 polymer ?
#
loop_
_entity_poly.entity_id
_entity_poly.type
_entity_poly.pdbx_seq_one_letter_code
_entity_poly.pdbx_strand_id
1 'polypeptide(L)'
;MRTPDELEEYIRKLLVRNNLDININQHPELISAGRDLGYDTGELAAVVGRVYESTDWRPYKLIEDQVVNSSSFSQGRFFNEHARPIVEKVKEDLSPAEAIAYIIHIISNQPNPFSPRLHPAPDTGSFRDPWMTDDAWDMYKKQQPVEWCGVEVITLEQLGEVCFSKREDTLQLIQNKLYLPPTVMMLTRSAARTQPFEKIFDDIKDVEMRYLTIIYRLYNDLPFRFRGAMYKTLADVMTEACHSHEALSQLEAVYSRGYIHIWQQEAQTAMAGHLPAGLGKNGFLELLYTVNPQYPFYLNGQRYDSPAHLVTVARTSGALWKDIFQSIDNKELHVWFSKQGQEQWCEGIDKQNAAISDSGFYNDEERKLAYVQAFINLVDETANLPAIVAAPKELSFINSEASHVIESDISLQLSTDGFVKASLRLEPVIPGITLDRTTVKFYGLVDNRQTAIKLTIDPMQLQKDTRYDFQIVVNSVYQDLRIPVAVSVVFPQKAYITELLKWGGMSAAFFLVLGLLAGAFQSASFYMGMREYLPWGLPWRYVEPVSIAYLLLLIMLGGGLFLSIRYIRRKYKTNLND
;
A
#
# COMPACT_ATOMS: atom_id res chain seq x y z
N MET A 1 -35.38 -36.50 -51.15
CA MET A 1 -35.76 -35.18 -50.60
C MET A 1 -37.26 -35.15 -50.51
N ARG A 2 -37.82 -34.64 -49.43
CA ARG A 2 -39.26 -34.65 -49.14
C ARG A 2 -39.86 -33.26 -49.01
N THR A 3 -39.03 -32.21 -48.94
CA THR A 3 -39.49 -30.81 -48.82
C THR A 3 -38.68 -29.87 -49.72
N PRO A 4 -39.24 -28.70 -50.08
CA PRO A 4 -38.50 -27.63 -50.78
C PRO A 4 -37.24 -27.18 -50.03
N ASP A 5 -37.29 -27.08 -48.70
CA ASP A 5 -36.15 -26.68 -47.88
C ASP A 5 -34.98 -27.68 -47.96
N GLU A 6 -35.28 -28.99 -48.02
CA GLU A 6 -34.26 -30.03 -48.23
C GLU A 6 -33.62 -29.94 -49.63
N LEU A 7 -34.37 -29.49 -50.64
CA LEU A 7 -33.86 -29.26 -51.99
C LEU A 7 -32.97 -28.02 -52.04
N GLU A 8 -33.36 -26.92 -51.41
CA GLU A 8 -32.54 -25.70 -51.33
C GLU A 8 -31.22 -25.94 -50.59
N GLU A 9 -31.26 -26.68 -49.48
CA GLU A 9 -30.06 -27.06 -48.72
C GLU A 9 -29.15 -28.01 -49.52
N TYR A 10 -29.74 -28.91 -50.31
CA TYR A 10 -28.98 -29.76 -51.22
C TYR A 10 -28.31 -28.98 -52.35
N ILE A 11 -29.02 -28.01 -52.92
CA ILE A 11 -28.49 -27.08 -53.92
C ILE A 11 -27.35 -26.24 -53.33
N ARG A 12 -27.52 -25.71 -52.12
CA ARG A 12 -26.48 -24.95 -51.41
C ARG A 12 -25.21 -25.78 -51.23
N LYS A 13 -25.33 -27.03 -50.79
CA LYS A 13 -24.19 -27.96 -50.68
C LYS A 13 -23.54 -28.26 -52.02
N LEU A 14 -24.31 -28.40 -53.10
CA LEU A 14 -23.77 -28.58 -54.44
C LEU A 14 -23.04 -27.31 -54.95
N LEU A 15 -23.54 -26.11 -54.64
CA LEU A 15 -22.91 -24.85 -55.04
C LEU A 15 -21.56 -24.69 -54.33
N VAL A 16 -21.53 -25.00 -53.04
CA VAL A 16 -20.29 -25.02 -52.24
C VAL A 16 -19.29 -26.06 -52.78
N ARG A 17 -19.76 -27.23 -53.23
CA ARG A 17 -18.92 -28.33 -53.73
C ARG A 17 -18.41 -28.13 -55.17
N ASN A 18 -19.02 -27.25 -55.95
CA ASN A 18 -18.65 -27.04 -57.36
C ASN A 18 -18.15 -25.60 -57.61
N ASN A 19 -17.56 -24.94 -56.61
CA ASN A 19 -17.04 -23.57 -56.72
C ASN A 19 -18.06 -22.60 -57.34
N LEU A 20 -19.29 -22.60 -56.80
CA LEU A 20 -20.37 -21.70 -57.18
C LEU A 20 -21.00 -21.94 -58.56
N ASP A 21 -20.58 -22.98 -59.29
CA ASP A 21 -21.12 -23.30 -60.60
C ASP A 21 -21.81 -24.67 -60.58
N ILE A 22 -23.11 -24.71 -60.92
CA ILE A 22 -23.85 -25.95 -61.11
C ILE A 22 -24.43 -25.96 -62.51
N ASN A 23 -23.98 -26.91 -63.33
CA ASN A 23 -24.71 -27.31 -64.51
C ASN A 23 -25.75 -28.37 -64.11
N ILE A 24 -27.02 -27.97 -64.00
CA ILE A 24 -28.12 -28.85 -63.57
C ILE A 24 -28.20 -30.14 -64.40
N ASN A 25 -27.85 -30.08 -65.69
CA ASN A 25 -27.85 -31.25 -66.58
C ASN A 25 -26.81 -32.31 -66.20
N GLN A 26 -25.79 -31.95 -65.41
CA GLN A 26 -24.75 -32.85 -64.90
C GLN A 26 -25.15 -33.50 -63.57
N HIS A 27 -26.33 -33.18 -63.02
CA HIS A 27 -26.83 -33.71 -61.75
C HIS A 27 -28.23 -34.34 -61.90
N PRO A 28 -28.32 -35.59 -62.41
CA PRO A 28 -29.60 -36.29 -62.62
C PRO A 28 -30.42 -36.43 -61.33
N GLU A 29 -29.75 -36.57 -60.19
CA GLU A 29 -30.42 -36.63 -58.89
C GLU A 29 -31.08 -35.31 -58.46
N LEU A 30 -30.51 -34.16 -58.85
CA LEU A 30 -31.11 -32.84 -58.61
C LEU A 30 -32.38 -32.67 -59.48
N ILE A 31 -32.34 -33.13 -60.73
CA ILE A 31 -33.49 -33.14 -61.64
C ILE A 31 -34.59 -34.06 -61.11
N SER A 32 -34.25 -35.25 -60.63
CA SER A 32 -35.22 -36.18 -60.04
C SER A 32 -35.89 -35.59 -58.80
N ALA A 33 -35.10 -35.02 -57.88
CA ALA A 33 -35.63 -34.41 -56.66
C ALA A 33 -36.50 -33.17 -56.94
N GLY A 34 -36.12 -32.35 -57.93
CA GLY A 34 -36.92 -31.21 -58.38
C GLY A 34 -38.27 -31.65 -58.96
N ARG A 35 -38.28 -32.69 -59.81
CA ARG A 35 -39.52 -33.24 -60.38
C ARG A 35 -40.45 -33.85 -59.33
N ASP A 36 -39.90 -34.54 -58.33
CA ASP A 36 -40.68 -35.11 -57.22
C ASP A 36 -41.39 -34.03 -56.39
N LEU A 37 -40.87 -32.79 -56.43
CA LEU A 37 -41.43 -31.60 -55.78
C LEU A 37 -42.25 -30.72 -56.74
N GLY A 38 -42.42 -31.13 -58.00
CA GLY A 38 -43.25 -30.44 -59.00
C GLY A 38 -42.55 -29.36 -59.82
N TYR A 39 -41.22 -29.22 -59.72
CA TYR A 39 -40.45 -28.26 -60.51
C TYR A 39 -40.07 -28.81 -61.88
N ASP A 40 -40.23 -27.99 -62.93
CA ASP A 40 -39.59 -28.25 -64.21
C ASP A 40 -38.10 -27.83 -64.23
N THR A 41 -37.36 -28.17 -65.28
CA THR A 41 -35.91 -27.85 -65.37
C THR A 41 -35.61 -26.34 -65.40
N GLY A 42 -36.52 -25.52 -65.89
CA GLY A 42 -36.37 -24.06 -65.91
C GLY A 42 -36.66 -23.45 -64.54
N GLU A 43 -37.69 -23.93 -63.86
CA GLU A 43 -38.03 -23.56 -62.48
C GLU A 43 -36.93 -24.00 -61.51
N LEU A 44 -36.36 -25.19 -61.69
CA LEU A 44 -35.23 -25.68 -60.92
C LEU A 44 -33.98 -24.80 -61.10
N ALA A 45 -33.74 -24.28 -62.31
CA ALA A 45 -32.67 -23.29 -62.55
C ALA A 45 -32.92 -21.96 -61.84
N ALA A 46 -34.18 -21.51 -61.78
CA ALA A 46 -34.55 -20.34 -60.99
C ALA A 46 -34.40 -20.57 -59.47
N VAL A 47 -34.66 -21.78 -58.98
CA VAL A 47 -34.38 -22.17 -57.58
C VAL A 47 -32.87 -22.16 -57.31
N VAL A 48 -32.05 -22.71 -58.21
CA VAL A 48 -30.58 -22.64 -58.07
C VAL A 48 -30.08 -21.20 -58.02
N GLY A 49 -30.57 -20.33 -58.90
CA GLY A 49 -30.25 -18.90 -58.89
C GLY A 49 -30.67 -18.21 -57.58
N ARG A 50 -31.87 -18.52 -57.07
CA ARG A 50 -32.36 -17.96 -55.80
C ARG A 50 -31.53 -18.43 -54.60
N VAL A 51 -31.15 -19.70 -54.55
CA VAL A 51 -30.28 -20.24 -53.50
C VAL A 51 -28.90 -19.59 -53.56
N TYR A 52 -28.38 -19.35 -54.76
CA TYR A 52 -27.12 -18.63 -54.95
C TYR A 52 -27.19 -17.19 -54.44
N GLU A 53 -28.25 -16.45 -54.79
CA GLU A 53 -28.43 -15.06 -54.36
C GLU A 53 -28.73 -14.90 -52.86
N SER A 54 -29.36 -15.90 -52.25
CA SER A 54 -29.73 -15.88 -50.82
C SER A 54 -28.64 -16.40 -49.88
N THR A 55 -27.56 -16.99 -50.41
CA THR A 55 -26.45 -17.52 -49.59
C THR A 55 -25.38 -16.44 -49.36
N ASP A 56 -24.94 -16.26 -48.10
CA ASP A 56 -23.82 -15.37 -47.80
C ASP A 56 -22.48 -16.05 -48.14
N TRP A 57 -21.84 -15.57 -49.20
CA TRP A 57 -20.58 -16.13 -49.71
C TRP A 57 -19.33 -15.54 -49.05
N ARG A 58 -19.46 -14.48 -48.24
CA ARG A 58 -18.33 -13.83 -47.56
C ARG A 58 -17.48 -14.80 -46.73
N PRO A 59 -18.05 -15.67 -45.86
CA PRO A 59 -17.24 -16.57 -45.05
C PRO A 59 -16.52 -17.65 -45.88
N TYR A 60 -17.15 -18.17 -46.93
CA TYR A 60 -16.54 -19.16 -47.83
C TYR A 60 -15.34 -18.57 -48.59
N LYS A 61 -15.49 -17.36 -49.14
CA LYS A 61 -14.38 -16.68 -49.82
C LYS A 61 -13.22 -16.37 -48.86
N LEU A 62 -13.53 -15.99 -47.61
CA LEU A 62 -12.51 -15.77 -46.59
C LEU A 62 -11.74 -17.06 -46.27
N ILE A 63 -12.43 -18.20 -46.17
CA ILE A 63 -11.79 -19.51 -46.00
C ILE A 63 -10.86 -19.80 -47.18
N GLU A 64 -11.35 -19.68 -48.42
CA GLU A 64 -10.57 -19.95 -49.63
C GLU A 64 -9.30 -19.09 -49.69
N ASP A 65 -9.43 -17.77 -49.50
CA ASP A 65 -8.31 -16.83 -49.49
C ASP A 65 -7.29 -17.17 -48.40
N GLN A 66 -7.73 -17.57 -47.20
CA GLN A 66 -6.82 -17.92 -46.10
C GLN A 66 -6.13 -19.28 -46.34
N VAL A 67 -6.83 -20.26 -46.89
CA VAL A 67 -6.28 -21.60 -47.17
C VAL A 67 -5.23 -21.49 -48.28
N VAL A 68 -5.59 -20.91 -49.43
CA VAL A 68 -4.73 -20.85 -50.63
C VAL A 68 -3.47 -20.01 -50.38
N ASN A 69 -3.59 -18.91 -49.63
CA ASN A 69 -2.44 -18.05 -49.30
C ASN A 69 -1.63 -18.55 -48.09
N SER A 70 -1.99 -19.68 -47.47
CA SER A 70 -1.25 -20.20 -46.32
C SER A 70 0.08 -20.84 -46.74
N SER A 71 1.11 -20.64 -45.89
CA SER A 71 2.40 -21.33 -46.03
C SER A 71 2.22 -22.85 -45.96
N SER A 72 1.26 -23.33 -45.17
CA SER A 72 0.93 -24.74 -45.04
C SER A 72 0.46 -25.38 -46.35
N PHE A 73 -0.42 -24.68 -47.07
CA PHE A 73 -0.95 -25.11 -48.36
C PHE A 73 0.14 -25.17 -49.43
N SER A 74 0.97 -24.12 -49.53
CA SER A 74 2.13 -24.11 -50.47
C SER A 74 3.19 -25.17 -50.17
N GLN A 75 3.32 -25.60 -48.90
CA GLN A 75 4.23 -26.69 -48.50
C GLN A 75 3.63 -28.09 -48.69
N GLY A 76 2.38 -28.19 -49.14
CA GLY A 76 1.70 -29.47 -49.32
C GLY A 76 1.34 -30.17 -47.99
N ARG A 77 1.26 -29.43 -46.87
CA ARG A 77 0.94 -29.99 -45.53
C ARG A 77 -0.12 -29.15 -44.82
N PHE A 78 -1.23 -29.75 -44.44
CA PHE A 78 -2.34 -29.08 -43.77
C PHE A 78 -2.73 -29.84 -42.49
N PHE A 79 -2.71 -29.16 -41.35
CA PHE A 79 -2.91 -29.75 -40.02
C PHE A 79 -4.05 -29.04 -39.29
N ASN A 80 -4.51 -29.62 -38.17
CA ASN A 80 -5.58 -29.04 -37.36
C ASN A 80 -5.25 -27.62 -36.85
N GLU A 81 -3.99 -27.36 -36.51
CA GLU A 81 -3.50 -26.05 -36.08
C GLU A 81 -3.60 -24.97 -37.18
N HIS A 82 -3.59 -25.37 -38.45
CA HIS A 82 -3.80 -24.47 -39.59
C HIS A 82 -5.29 -24.23 -39.85
N ALA A 83 -6.13 -25.25 -39.64
CA ALA A 83 -7.57 -25.15 -39.80
C ALA A 83 -8.23 -24.32 -38.68
N ARG A 84 -7.82 -24.51 -37.42
CA ARG A 84 -8.42 -23.87 -36.24
C ARG A 84 -8.54 -22.34 -36.34
N PRO A 85 -7.50 -21.56 -36.68
CA PRO A 85 -7.62 -20.10 -36.80
C PRO A 85 -8.52 -19.66 -37.95
N ILE A 86 -8.64 -20.47 -39.01
CA ILE A 86 -9.55 -20.17 -40.14
C ILE A 86 -10.99 -20.38 -39.70
N VAL A 87 -11.28 -21.51 -39.05
CA VAL A 87 -12.61 -21.83 -38.49
C VAL A 87 -13.03 -20.79 -37.44
N GLU A 88 -12.12 -20.36 -36.57
CA GLU A 88 -12.40 -19.36 -35.54
C GLU A 88 -12.79 -17.99 -36.13
N LYS A 89 -12.22 -17.61 -37.28
CA LYS A 89 -12.54 -16.34 -37.97
C LYS A 89 -13.92 -16.31 -38.59
N VAL A 90 -14.51 -17.47 -38.91
CA VAL A 90 -15.82 -17.59 -39.56
C VAL A 90 -16.90 -18.15 -38.64
N LYS A 91 -16.60 -18.38 -37.36
CA LYS A 91 -17.49 -19.06 -36.40
C LYS A 91 -18.83 -18.35 -36.17
N GLU A 92 -18.89 -17.04 -36.42
CA GLU A 92 -20.12 -16.25 -36.28
C GLU A 92 -21.04 -16.43 -37.50
N ASP A 93 -20.49 -16.81 -38.65
CA ASP A 93 -21.19 -16.93 -39.93
C ASP A 93 -21.42 -18.40 -40.36
N LEU A 94 -20.55 -19.34 -39.97
CA LEU A 94 -20.61 -20.76 -40.32
C LEU A 94 -20.38 -21.66 -39.10
N SER A 95 -21.02 -22.83 -39.09
CA SER A 95 -20.72 -23.82 -38.05
C SER A 95 -19.31 -24.41 -38.24
N PRO A 96 -18.62 -24.81 -37.15
CA PRO A 96 -17.29 -25.40 -37.25
C PRO A 96 -17.22 -26.62 -38.16
N ALA A 97 -18.28 -27.44 -38.20
CA ALA A 97 -18.34 -28.62 -39.05
C ALA A 97 -18.40 -28.26 -40.55
N GLU A 98 -19.18 -27.22 -40.91
CA GLU A 98 -19.29 -26.73 -42.29
C GLU A 98 -17.98 -26.10 -42.76
N ALA A 99 -17.36 -25.28 -41.90
CA ALA A 99 -16.06 -24.68 -42.21
C ALA A 99 -14.98 -25.76 -42.43
N ILE A 100 -14.91 -26.78 -41.57
CA ILE A 100 -13.97 -27.91 -41.72
C ILE A 100 -14.23 -28.66 -43.02
N ALA A 101 -15.48 -29.00 -43.32
CA ALA A 101 -15.84 -29.72 -44.54
C ALA A 101 -15.45 -28.93 -45.80
N TYR A 102 -15.59 -27.60 -45.76
CA TYR A 102 -15.21 -26.74 -46.86
C TYR A 102 -13.69 -26.60 -47.04
N ILE A 103 -12.93 -26.48 -45.94
CA ILE A 103 -11.46 -26.50 -46.01
C ILE A 103 -10.97 -27.82 -46.60
N ILE A 104 -11.52 -28.96 -46.15
CA ILE A 104 -11.19 -30.29 -46.68
C ILE A 104 -11.50 -30.35 -48.18
N HIS A 105 -12.62 -29.80 -48.61
CA HIS A 105 -13.00 -29.73 -50.02
C HIS A 105 -11.98 -28.97 -50.86
N ILE A 106 -11.57 -27.77 -50.42
CA ILE A 106 -10.59 -26.92 -51.12
C ILE A 106 -9.27 -27.67 -51.31
N ILE A 107 -8.75 -28.32 -50.27
CA ILE A 107 -7.45 -29.01 -50.32
C ILE A 107 -7.50 -30.34 -51.07
N SER A 108 -8.66 -31.02 -51.08
CA SER A 108 -8.84 -32.31 -51.76
C SER A 108 -9.00 -32.17 -53.28
N ASN A 109 -9.50 -31.03 -53.76
CA ASN A 109 -9.80 -30.79 -55.18
C ASN A 109 -8.68 -30.05 -55.94
N GLN A 110 -7.49 -29.97 -55.37
CA GLN A 110 -6.34 -29.35 -56.03
C GLN A 110 -5.72 -30.26 -57.12
N PRO A 111 -4.95 -29.68 -58.07
CA PRO A 111 -4.21 -30.46 -59.06
C PRO A 111 -3.25 -31.49 -58.44
N ASN A 112 -2.71 -31.20 -57.26
CA ASN A 112 -1.99 -32.13 -56.39
C ASN A 112 -2.80 -32.31 -55.09
N PRO A 113 -3.70 -33.30 -55.03
CA PRO A 113 -4.70 -33.38 -53.96
C PRO A 113 -4.06 -33.78 -52.63
N PHE A 114 -4.51 -33.14 -51.56
CA PHE A 114 -4.12 -33.54 -50.22
C PHE A 114 -4.87 -34.82 -49.84
N SER A 115 -4.19 -35.73 -49.12
CA SER A 115 -4.83 -36.92 -48.56
C SER A 115 -4.50 -37.04 -47.07
N PRO A 116 -5.45 -37.50 -46.23
CA PRO A 116 -5.20 -37.79 -44.82
C PRO A 116 -4.19 -38.93 -44.69
N ARG A 117 -3.21 -38.77 -43.79
CA ARG A 117 -2.11 -39.73 -43.57
C ARG A 117 -2.09 -40.26 -42.13
N LEU A 118 -1.12 -41.13 -41.84
CA LEU A 118 -0.83 -41.80 -40.55
C LEU A 118 -1.74 -42.97 -40.16
N HIS A 119 -3.07 -42.86 -40.28
CA HIS A 119 -3.98 -43.93 -39.82
C HIS A 119 -4.38 -44.92 -40.93
N PRO A 120 -4.53 -46.23 -40.61
CA PRO A 120 -4.91 -47.26 -41.60
C PRO A 120 -6.36 -47.14 -42.09
N ALA A 121 -7.23 -46.46 -41.32
CA ALA A 121 -8.55 -46.03 -41.74
C ALA A 121 -8.61 -44.50 -41.55
N PRO A 122 -8.23 -43.71 -42.57
CA PRO A 122 -8.06 -42.28 -42.41
C PRO A 122 -9.40 -41.56 -42.17
N ASP A 123 -9.41 -40.59 -41.27
CA ASP A 123 -10.57 -39.74 -41.01
C ASP A 123 -10.65 -38.65 -42.10
N THR A 124 -11.52 -38.87 -43.08
CA THR A 124 -11.74 -37.92 -44.18
C THR A 124 -12.63 -36.73 -43.80
N GLY A 125 -13.20 -36.73 -42.59
CA GLY A 125 -14.12 -35.69 -42.12
C GLY A 125 -13.49 -34.67 -41.18
N SER A 126 -12.21 -34.82 -40.83
CA SER A 126 -11.53 -33.93 -39.90
C SER A 126 -10.03 -33.76 -40.19
N PHE A 127 -9.37 -32.89 -39.43
CA PHE A 127 -7.92 -32.71 -39.44
C PHE A 127 -7.21 -33.46 -38.31
N ARG A 128 -7.84 -34.50 -37.75
CA ARG A 128 -7.17 -35.43 -36.81
C ARG A 128 -5.97 -36.11 -37.47
N ASP A 129 -6.13 -36.43 -38.74
CA ASP A 129 -5.04 -36.86 -39.60
C ASP A 129 -4.41 -35.66 -40.29
N PRO A 130 -3.07 -35.61 -40.41
CA PRO A 130 -2.43 -34.61 -41.22
C PRO A 130 -2.75 -34.86 -42.69
N TRP A 131 -3.25 -33.82 -43.35
CA TRP A 131 -3.54 -33.83 -44.78
C TRP A 131 -2.27 -33.42 -45.52
N MET A 132 -1.74 -34.30 -46.38
CA MET A 132 -0.51 -34.04 -47.12
C MET A 132 -0.60 -34.49 -48.57
N THR A 133 0.05 -33.74 -49.46
CA THR A 133 0.34 -34.19 -50.82
C THR A 133 1.32 -35.35 -50.79
N ASP A 134 1.40 -36.14 -51.87
CA ASP A 134 2.31 -37.29 -51.95
C ASP A 134 3.79 -36.87 -51.77
N ASP A 135 4.20 -35.74 -52.38
CA ASP A 135 5.56 -35.21 -52.24
C ASP A 135 5.89 -34.82 -50.79
N ALA A 136 4.97 -34.14 -50.13
CA ALA A 136 5.13 -33.71 -48.75
C ALA A 136 5.15 -34.90 -47.78
N TRP A 137 4.35 -35.94 -48.07
CA TRP A 137 4.30 -37.19 -47.35
C TRP A 137 5.60 -37.99 -47.50
N ASP A 138 6.17 -38.04 -48.69
CA ASP A 138 7.46 -38.71 -48.92
C ASP A 138 8.62 -37.95 -48.29
N MET A 139 8.56 -36.62 -48.21
CA MET A 139 9.49 -35.84 -47.37
C MET A 139 9.27 -36.09 -45.88
N TYR A 140 8.04 -36.26 -45.44
CA TYR A 140 7.67 -36.53 -44.04
C TYR A 140 8.15 -37.91 -43.59
N LYS A 141 7.97 -38.97 -44.40
CA LYS A 141 8.53 -40.31 -44.13
C LYS A 141 10.06 -40.32 -44.01
N LYS A 142 10.73 -39.32 -44.61
CA LYS A 142 12.19 -39.15 -44.54
C LYS A 142 12.64 -38.35 -43.29
N GLN A 143 11.73 -37.83 -42.48
CA GLN A 143 12.02 -37.27 -41.16
C GLN A 143 12.17 -38.43 -40.18
N GLN A 144 13.36 -38.59 -39.61
CA GLN A 144 13.61 -39.62 -38.60
C GLN A 144 13.06 -39.12 -37.26
N PRO A 145 12.23 -39.91 -36.57
CA PRO A 145 11.86 -39.61 -35.19
C PRO A 145 13.13 -39.57 -34.34
N VAL A 146 13.19 -38.60 -33.43
CA VAL A 146 14.28 -38.47 -32.47
C VAL A 146 13.73 -38.79 -31.09
N GLU A 147 14.42 -39.63 -30.34
CA GLU A 147 14.01 -39.97 -28.98
C GLU A 147 14.44 -38.86 -28.00
N TRP A 148 13.50 -38.37 -27.19
CA TRP A 148 13.75 -37.43 -26.11
C TRP A 148 12.99 -37.86 -24.84
N CYS A 149 13.70 -38.00 -23.71
CA CYS A 149 13.13 -38.49 -22.45
C CYS A 149 12.31 -39.80 -22.62
N GLY A 150 12.73 -40.72 -23.49
CA GLY A 150 12.03 -41.99 -23.75
C GLY A 150 10.73 -41.83 -24.56
N VAL A 151 10.56 -40.73 -25.30
CA VAL A 151 9.42 -40.49 -26.19
C VAL A 151 9.97 -40.09 -27.57
N GLU A 152 9.44 -40.69 -28.63
CA GLU A 152 9.77 -40.30 -30.00
C GLU A 152 9.07 -38.99 -30.36
N VAL A 153 9.85 -38.00 -30.81
CA VAL A 153 9.36 -36.70 -31.27
C VAL A 153 9.79 -36.45 -32.72
N ILE A 154 8.92 -35.78 -33.48
CA ILE A 154 9.15 -35.46 -34.89
C ILE A 154 9.05 -33.94 -35.17
N THR A 155 8.56 -33.15 -34.23
CA THR A 155 8.51 -31.67 -34.32
C THR A 155 9.07 -31.00 -33.07
N LEU A 156 9.34 -29.69 -33.15
CA LEU A 156 9.82 -28.92 -32.00
C LEU A 156 8.73 -28.72 -30.95
N GLU A 157 7.47 -28.61 -31.39
CA GLU A 157 6.31 -28.43 -30.53
C GLU A 157 6.12 -29.68 -29.66
N GLN A 158 6.19 -30.88 -30.25
CA GLN A 158 6.18 -32.15 -29.53
C GLN A 158 7.36 -32.27 -28.56
N LEU A 159 8.55 -31.84 -28.98
CA LEU A 159 9.71 -31.77 -28.08
C LEU A 159 9.43 -30.84 -26.89
N GLY A 160 8.80 -29.69 -27.11
CA GLY A 160 8.36 -28.75 -26.08
C GLY A 160 7.34 -29.37 -25.12
N GLU A 161 6.32 -30.07 -25.63
CA GLU A 161 5.32 -30.78 -24.82
C GLU A 161 5.93 -31.90 -23.96
N VAL A 162 6.85 -32.69 -24.53
CA VAL A 162 7.59 -33.71 -23.77
C VAL A 162 8.45 -33.05 -22.70
N CYS A 163 9.15 -31.97 -23.03
CA CYS A 163 9.94 -31.20 -22.06
C CYS A 163 9.08 -30.69 -20.88
N PHE A 164 7.88 -30.20 -21.20
CA PHE A 164 6.95 -29.64 -20.22
C PHE A 164 6.29 -30.71 -19.33
N SER A 165 5.93 -31.86 -19.91
CA SER A 165 5.30 -32.96 -19.20
C SER A 165 6.30 -33.72 -18.31
N LYS A 166 7.50 -34.01 -18.84
CA LYS A 166 8.59 -34.71 -18.13
C LYS A 166 9.63 -33.73 -17.61
N ARG A 167 9.21 -32.83 -16.71
CA ARG A 167 10.06 -31.75 -16.18
C ARG A 167 11.38 -32.25 -15.58
N GLU A 168 11.33 -33.23 -14.67
CA GLU A 168 12.53 -33.70 -13.95
C GLU A 168 13.57 -34.32 -14.90
N ASP A 169 13.14 -35.19 -15.80
CA ASP A 169 14.01 -35.81 -16.81
C ASP A 169 14.63 -34.73 -17.71
N THR A 170 13.81 -33.75 -18.12
CA THR A 170 14.24 -32.65 -18.97
C THR A 170 15.27 -31.77 -18.26
N LEU A 171 15.05 -31.42 -17.00
CA LEU A 171 15.98 -30.64 -16.19
C LEU A 171 17.36 -31.29 -16.11
N GLN A 172 17.45 -32.62 -16.08
CA GLN A 172 18.73 -33.33 -16.11
C GLN A 172 19.43 -33.20 -17.47
N LEU A 173 18.69 -33.35 -18.57
CA LEU A 173 19.27 -33.29 -19.92
C LEU A 173 19.72 -31.87 -20.29
N ILE A 174 18.95 -30.84 -19.95
CA ILE A 174 19.28 -29.44 -20.29
C ILE A 174 20.36 -28.80 -19.40
N GLN A 175 20.94 -29.56 -18.47
CA GLN A 175 22.19 -29.15 -17.82
C GLN A 175 23.35 -29.15 -18.80
N ASN A 176 23.31 -30.03 -19.80
CA ASN A 176 24.39 -30.22 -20.75
C ASN A 176 23.96 -29.82 -22.17
N LYS A 177 24.71 -28.88 -22.76
CA LYS A 177 24.48 -28.36 -24.11
C LYS A 177 24.63 -29.39 -25.23
N LEU A 178 25.09 -30.61 -24.94
CA LEU A 178 25.29 -31.66 -25.93
C LEU A 178 24.02 -32.45 -26.26
N TYR A 179 22.91 -32.22 -25.55
CA TYR A 179 21.66 -32.97 -25.79
C TYR A 179 20.66 -32.20 -26.65
N LEU A 180 20.23 -31.01 -26.21
CA LEU A 180 19.13 -30.30 -26.86
C LEU A 180 19.49 -29.73 -28.25
N PRO A 181 20.57 -28.94 -28.45
CA PRO A 181 20.89 -28.38 -29.76
C PRO A 181 21.06 -29.43 -30.88
N PRO A 182 21.76 -30.58 -30.65
CA PRO A 182 21.78 -31.64 -31.66
C PRO A 182 20.40 -32.22 -31.99
N THR A 183 19.54 -32.36 -30.98
CA THR A 183 18.14 -32.81 -31.17
C THR A 183 17.36 -31.82 -32.03
N VAL A 184 17.47 -30.51 -31.74
CA VAL A 184 16.85 -29.44 -32.54
C VAL A 184 17.39 -29.43 -33.97
N MET A 185 18.71 -29.64 -34.15
CA MET A 185 19.34 -29.75 -35.47
C MET A 185 18.81 -30.96 -36.24
N MET A 186 18.62 -32.12 -35.60
CA MET A 186 18.09 -33.31 -36.26
C MET A 186 16.64 -33.13 -36.70
N LEU A 187 15.81 -32.52 -35.84
CA LEU A 187 14.39 -32.27 -36.13
C LEU A 187 14.19 -31.20 -37.22
N THR A 188 15.00 -30.13 -37.20
CA THR A 188 14.82 -28.98 -38.10
C THR A 188 15.73 -28.98 -39.33
N ARG A 189 16.85 -29.71 -39.28
CA ARG A 189 17.95 -29.67 -40.25
C ARG A 189 18.44 -28.25 -40.55
N SER A 190 18.36 -27.35 -39.56
CA SER A 190 18.67 -25.94 -39.72
C SER A 190 19.60 -25.42 -38.62
N ALA A 191 20.81 -25.04 -39.00
CA ALA A 191 21.76 -24.37 -38.11
C ALA A 191 21.21 -23.03 -37.60
N ALA A 192 20.51 -22.28 -38.46
CA ALA A 192 19.90 -21.01 -38.09
C ALA A 192 18.81 -21.16 -37.01
N ARG A 193 18.05 -22.27 -37.02
CA ARG A 193 17.07 -22.56 -35.96
C ARG A 193 17.71 -23.15 -34.69
N THR A 194 18.88 -23.75 -34.80
CA THR A 194 19.60 -24.36 -33.67
C THR A 194 20.39 -23.34 -32.86
N GLN A 195 21.01 -22.37 -33.53
CA GLN A 195 21.87 -21.35 -32.90
C GLN A 195 21.19 -20.58 -31.73
N PRO A 196 19.90 -20.19 -31.80
CA PRO A 196 19.22 -19.55 -30.67
C PRO A 196 19.16 -20.43 -29.42
N PHE A 197 19.09 -21.76 -29.56
CA PHE A 197 19.09 -22.68 -28.43
C PHE A 197 20.48 -22.86 -27.85
N GLU A 198 21.53 -22.90 -28.67
CA GLU A 198 22.92 -22.94 -28.19
C GLU A 198 23.23 -21.73 -27.30
N LYS A 199 22.83 -20.52 -27.75
CA LYS A 199 23.02 -19.29 -27.00
C LYS A 199 22.38 -19.32 -25.60
N ILE A 200 21.23 -19.98 -25.42
CA ILE A 200 20.59 -20.09 -24.09
C ILE A 200 21.55 -20.77 -23.08
N PHE A 201 22.32 -21.77 -23.50
CA PHE A 201 23.26 -22.44 -22.59
C PHE A 201 24.48 -21.59 -22.24
N ASP A 202 24.88 -20.70 -23.14
CA ASP A 202 26.01 -19.79 -22.93
C ASP A 202 25.60 -18.57 -22.08
N ASP A 203 24.39 -18.04 -22.30
CA ASP A 203 23.89 -16.81 -21.70
C ASP A 203 23.21 -17.04 -20.33
N ILE A 204 22.48 -18.16 -20.15
CA ILE A 204 21.64 -18.42 -18.97
C ILE A 204 22.25 -19.53 -18.11
N LYS A 205 22.79 -19.15 -16.94
CA LYS A 205 23.41 -20.09 -15.98
C LYS A 205 22.40 -20.79 -15.07
N ASP A 206 21.32 -20.11 -14.68
CA ASP A 206 20.28 -20.69 -13.83
C ASP A 206 19.50 -21.76 -14.60
N VAL A 207 19.43 -22.97 -14.03
CA VAL A 207 18.87 -24.14 -14.72
C VAL A 207 17.36 -24.00 -14.92
N GLU A 208 16.64 -23.41 -13.96
CA GLU A 208 15.20 -23.23 -14.05
C GLU A 208 14.82 -22.12 -15.04
N MET A 209 15.55 -21.00 -15.04
CA MET A 209 15.37 -19.97 -16.06
C MET A 209 15.66 -20.55 -17.46
N ARG A 210 16.76 -21.29 -17.60
CA ARG A 210 17.14 -21.95 -18.84
C ARG A 210 16.04 -22.91 -19.31
N TYR A 211 15.51 -23.73 -18.41
CA TYR A 211 14.38 -24.62 -18.66
C TYR A 211 13.19 -23.86 -19.23
N LEU A 212 12.72 -22.82 -18.52
CA LEU A 212 11.56 -22.03 -18.93
C LEU A 212 11.77 -21.39 -20.30
N THR A 213 12.95 -20.80 -20.56
CA THR A 213 13.25 -20.20 -21.87
C THR A 213 13.24 -21.26 -22.97
N ILE A 214 13.81 -22.44 -22.72
CA ILE A 214 13.83 -23.54 -23.68
C ILE A 214 12.40 -24.01 -24.00
N ILE A 215 11.57 -24.30 -22.99
CA ILE A 215 10.24 -24.87 -23.25
C ILE A 215 9.34 -23.90 -24.01
N TYR A 216 9.33 -22.62 -23.65
CA TYR A 216 8.47 -21.64 -24.31
C TYR A 216 8.98 -21.23 -25.68
N ARG A 217 10.29 -21.36 -25.93
CA ARG A 217 10.85 -21.17 -27.27
C ARG A 217 10.62 -22.38 -28.19
N LEU A 218 10.57 -23.59 -27.63
CA LEU A 218 10.19 -24.80 -28.36
C LEU A 218 8.70 -24.80 -28.71
N TYR A 219 7.86 -24.41 -27.75
CA TYR A 219 6.42 -24.32 -27.94
C TYR A 219 5.82 -23.17 -27.12
N ASN A 220 5.45 -22.10 -27.82
CA ASN A 220 4.97 -20.84 -27.23
C ASN A 220 3.54 -20.93 -26.65
N ASP A 221 2.70 -21.87 -27.09
CA ASP A 221 1.33 -22.00 -26.56
C ASP A 221 1.25 -22.79 -25.23
N LEU A 222 2.39 -23.19 -24.66
CA LEU A 222 2.41 -23.92 -23.40
C LEU A 222 1.85 -23.07 -22.23
N PRO A 223 1.07 -23.67 -21.32
CA PRO A 223 0.56 -22.96 -20.16
C PRO A 223 1.66 -22.69 -19.13
N PHE A 224 1.43 -21.72 -18.25
CA PHE A 224 2.24 -21.51 -17.06
C PHE A 224 1.84 -22.46 -15.95
N ARG A 225 2.82 -23.12 -15.32
CA ARG A 225 2.57 -24.01 -14.18
C ARG A 225 2.77 -23.25 -12.87
N PHE A 226 1.69 -23.10 -12.11
CA PHE A 226 1.72 -22.47 -10.79
C PHE A 226 0.96 -23.35 -9.79
N ARG A 227 1.61 -23.69 -8.66
CA ARG A 227 1.07 -24.58 -7.61
C ARG A 227 0.48 -25.90 -8.14
N GLY A 228 1.06 -26.46 -9.20
CA GLY A 228 0.62 -27.71 -9.83
C GLY A 228 -0.51 -27.56 -10.86
N ALA A 229 -1.20 -26.42 -10.89
CA ALA A 229 -2.20 -26.10 -11.90
C ALA A 229 -1.56 -25.43 -13.13
N MET A 230 -2.28 -25.46 -14.26
CA MET A 230 -1.86 -24.93 -15.55
C MET A 230 -2.75 -23.77 -15.98
N TYR A 231 -2.14 -22.66 -16.37
CA TYR A 231 -2.83 -21.42 -16.71
C TYR A 231 -2.41 -20.93 -18.09
N LYS A 232 -3.37 -20.52 -18.91
CA LYS A 232 -3.10 -20.02 -20.27
C LYS A 232 -2.83 -18.53 -20.32
N THR A 233 -3.38 -17.76 -19.37
CA THR A 233 -3.22 -16.30 -19.35
C THR A 233 -2.65 -15.82 -18.03
N LEU A 234 -1.97 -14.68 -18.07
CA LEU A 234 -1.45 -14.03 -16.85
C LEU A 234 -2.59 -13.64 -15.89
N ALA A 235 -3.73 -13.21 -16.44
CA ALA A 235 -4.92 -12.85 -15.66
C ALA A 235 -5.46 -14.03 -14.84
N ASP A 236 -5.46 -15.25 -15.40
CA ASP A 236 -5.93 -16.44 -14.68
C ASP A 236 -5.00 -16.78 -13.51
N VAL A 237 -3.67 -16.74 -13.72
CA VAL A 237 -2.67 -16.99 -12.65
C VAL A 237 -2.80 -15.94 -11.54
N MET A 238 -2.91 -14.67 -11.90
CA MET A 238 -3.01 -13.56 -10.94
C MET A 238 -4.32 -13.64 -10.15
N THR A 239 -5.43 -13.98 -10.81
CA THR A 239 -6.73 -14.20 -10.15
C THR A 239 -6.64 -15.31 -9.11
N GLU A 240 -6.04 -16.44 -9.47
CA GLU A 240 -5.80 -17.53 -8.52
C GLU A 240 -4.97 -17.07 -7.32
N ALA A 241 -3.85 -16.38 -7.58
CA ALA A 241 -2.94 -15.94 -6.54
C ALA A 241 -3.60 -14.95 -5.57
N CYS A 242 -4.53 -14.12 -6.05
CA CYS A 242 -5.30 -13.19 -5.22
C CYS A 242 -6.30 -13.85 -4.27
N HIS A 243 -6.57 -15.15 -4.36
CA HIS A 243 -7.48 -15.85 -3.43
C HIS A 243 -6.92 -15.96 -2.01
N SER A 244 -5.60 -15.96 -1.83
CA SER A 244 -4.98 -16.04 -0.51
C SER A 244 -3.62 -15.34 -0.48
N HIS A 245 -3.22 -14.84 0.70
CA HIS A 245 -1.90 -14.23 0.88
C HIS A 245 -0.76 -15.20 0.54
N GLU A 246 -0.86 -16.46 0.94
CA GLU A 246 0.17 -17.47 0.67
C GLU A 246 0.39 -17.67 -0.85
N ALA A 247 -0.69 -17.77 -1.61
CA ALA A 247 -0.61 -17.91 -3.06
C ALA A 247 -0.02 -16.64 -3.70
N LEU A 248 -0.42 -15.46 -3.24
CA LEU A 248 0.15 -14.20 -3.73
C LEU A 248 1.65 -14.09 -3.46
N SER A 249 2.10 -14.40 -2.24
CA SER A 249 3.53 -14.39 -1.89
C SER A 249 4.34 -15.42 -2.68
N GLN A 250 3.76 -16.60 -2.97
CA GLN A 250 4.41 -17.59 -3.84
C GLN A 250 4.55 -17.08 -5.27
N LEU A 251 3.52 -16.40 -5.79
CA LEU A 251 3.59 -15.81 -7.12
C LEU A 251 4.58 -14.64 -7.19
N GLU A 252 4.65 -13.81 -6.14
CA GLU A 252 5.67 -12.76 -6.00
C GLU A 252 7.09 -13.35 -6.05
N ALA A 253 7.34 -14.45 -5.33
CA ALA A 253 8.65 -15.11 -5.35
C ALA A 253 8.99 -15.74 -6.71
N VAL A 254 7.98 -16.21 -7.45
CA VAL A 254 8.13 -16.68 -8.84
C VAL A 254 8.44 -15.51 -9.79
N TYR A 255 7.74 -14.39 -9.62
CA TYR A 255 7.98 -13.16 -10.36
C TYR A 255 9.37 -12.60 -10.11
N SER A 256 9.84 -12.57 -8.85
CA SER A 256 11.14 -12.02 -8.48
C SER A 256 12.32 -12.80 -9.05
N ARG A 257 12.09 -14.06 -9.44
CA ARG A 257 13.08 -14.88 -10.17
C ARG A 257 13.03 -14.67 -11.70
N GLY A 258 12.13 -13.83 -12.19
CA GLY A 258 11.95 -13.53 -13.62
C GLY A 258 11.18 -14.59 -14.41
N TYR A 259 10.56 -15.57 -13.75
CA TYR A 259 9.90 -16.68 -14.45
C TYR A 259 8.68 -16.22 -15.26
N ILE A 260 7.92 -15.26 -14.72
CA ILE A 260 6.79 -14.64 -15.43
C ILE A 260 7.29 -13.85 -16.64
N HIS A 261 8.41 -13.12 -16.52
CA HIS A 261 8.99 -12.39 -17.66
C HIS A 261 9.40 -13.32 -18.78
N ILE A 262 10.05 -14.44 -18.47
CA ILE A 262 10.42 -15.44 -19.49
C ILE A 262 9.19 -15.98 -20.19
N TRP A 263 8.15 -16.37 -19.44
CA TRP A 263 6.91 -16.87 -20.03
C TRP A 263 6.28 -15.82 -20.94
N GLN A 264 6.14 -14.58 -20.47
CA GLN A 264 5.51 -13.51 -21.24
C GLN A 264 6.34 -13.09 -22.46
N GLN A 265 7.68 -13.11 -22.38
CA GLN A 265 8.57 -12.78 -23.51
C GLN A 265 8.57 -13.84 -24.61
N GLU A 266 8.59 -15.13 -24.24
CA GLU A 266 8.67 -16.23 -25.20
C GLU A 266 7.28 -16.67 -25.72
N ALA A 267 6.26 -16.71 -24.84
CA ALA A 267 4.92 -17.20 -25.18
C ALA A 267 3.93 -16.09 -25.62
N GLN A 268 4.03 -14.89 -25.04
CA GLN A 268 3.02 -13.83 -25.18
C GLN A 268 3.65 -12.48 -25.55
N THR A 269 4.37 -12.46 -26.68
CA THR A 269 5.19 -11.32 -27.14
C THR A 269 4.47 -9.97 -27.19
N ALA A 270 3.15 -9.94 -27.37
CA ALA A 270 2.35 -8.70 -27.33
C ALA A 270 2.39 -7.99 -25.95
N MET A 271 2.50 -8.74 -24.85
CA MET A 271 2.57 -8.18 -23.49
C MET A 271 4.01 -7.94 -23.02
N ALA A 272 5.01 -8.49 -23.70
CA ALA A 272 6.42 -8.40 -23.30
C ALA A 272 6.93 -6.95 -23.15
N GLY A 273 6.44 -6.03 -23.97
CA GLY A 273 6.80 -4.60 -23.91
C GLY A 273 6.14 -3.81 -22.76
N HIS A 274 5.17 -4.41 -22.08
CA HIS A 274 4.40 -3.78 -21.00
C HIS A 274 4.80 -4.29 -19.60
N LEU A 275 5.80 -5.17 -19.53
CA LEU A 275 6.28 -5.71 -18.26
C LEU A 275 7.11 -4.66 -17.51
N PRO A 276 6.90 -4.51 -16.18
CA PRO A 276 7.75 -3.66 -15.36
C PRO A 276 9.21 -4.13 -15.41
N ALA A 277 10.13 -3.16 -15.46
CA ALA A 277 11.57 -3.42 -15.54
C ALA A 277 12.14 -3.98 -14.23
N GLY A 278 11.52 -3.67 -13.09
CA GLY A 278 11.98 -4.13 -11.77
C GLY A 278 11.41 -5.51 -11.42
N LEU A 279 12.26 -6.43 -10.97
CA LEU A 279 11.85 -7.75 -10.46
C LEU A 279 11.51 -7.75 -8.95
N GLY A 280 11.49 -6.58 -8.31
CA GLY A 280 11.17 -6.46 -6.89
C GLY A 280 9.65 -6.43 -6.62
N LYS A 281 9.28 -6.39 -5.34
CA LYS A 281 7.88 -6.33 -4.87
C LYS A 281 7.06 -5.23 -5.55
N ASN A 282 7.61 -4.02 -5.70
CA ASN A 282 6.90 -2.93 -6.38
C ASN A 282 6.65 -3.21 -7.87
N GLY A 283 7.59 -3.86 -8.56
CA GLY A 283 7.37 -4.28 -9.95
C GLY A 283 6.32 -5.40 -10.05
N PHE A 284 6.28 -6.30 -9.07
CA PHE A 284 5.23 -7.31 -8.96
C PHE A 284 3.85 -6.66 -8.77
N LEU A 285 3.72 -5.73 -7.81
CA LEU A 285 2.48 -5.00 -7.57
C LEU A 285 2.07 -4.17 -8.80
N GLU A 286 3.04 -3.57 -9.49
CA GLU A 286 2.77 -2.82 -10.71
C GLU A 286 2.19 -3.73 -11.80
N LEU A 287 2.76 -4.92 -12.00
CA LEU A 287 2.22 -5.91 -12.93
C LEU A 287 0.82 -6.35 -12.50
N LEU A 288 0.65 -6.72 -11.23
CA LEU A 288 -0.60 -7.19 -10.65
C LEU A 288 -1.75 -6.22 -10.92
N TYR A 289 -1.56 -4.94 -10.59
CA TYR A 289 -2.60 -3.93 -10.75
C TYR A 289 -2.72 -3.37 -12.17
N THR A 290 -1.72 -3.61 -13.05
CA THR A 290 -1.87 -3.36 -14.48
C THR A 290 -2.77 -4.42 -15.14
N VAL A 291 -2.70 -5.68 -14.67
CA VAL A 291 -3.60 -6.75 -15.13
C VAL A 291 -5.03 -6.51 -14.65
N ASN A 292 -5.21 -6.17 -13.37
CA ASN A 292 -6.52 -5.76 -12.86
C ASN A 292 -6.38 -4.79 -11.66
N PRO A 293 -6.79 -3.52 -11.79
CA PRO A 293 -6.74 -2.53 -10.72
C PRO A 293 -7.59 -2.87 -9.48
N GLN A 294 -8.57 -3.78 -9.63
CA GLN A 294 -9.51 -4.17 -8.58
C GLN A 294 -9.03 -5.36 -7.74
N TYR A 295 -7.83 -5.89 -8.00
CA TYR A 295 -7.27 -6.91 -7.13
C TYR A 295 -7.03 -6.36 -5.71
N PRO A 296 -7.18 -7.23 -4.68
CA PRO A 296 -7.00 -6.80 -3.31
C PRO A 296 -5.54 -6.45 -3.02
N PHE A 297 -5.33 -5.61 -2.02
CA PHE A 297 -4.04 -5.37 -1.39
C PHE A 297 -3.90 -6.23 -0.16
N TYR A 298 -2.73 -6.84 0.03
CA TYR A 298 -2.44 -7.62 1.22
C TYR A 298 -1.43 -6.89 2.09
N LEU A 299 -1.80 -6.66 3.35
CA LEU A 299 -0.91 -6.05 4.34
C LEU A 299 -0.83 -6.97 5.55
N ASN A 300 0.38 -7.44 5.87
CA ASN A 300 0.65 -8.36 6.98
C ASN A 300 -0.29 -9.60 6.97
N GLY A 301 -0.50 -10.20 5.78
CA GLY A 301 -1.37 -11.36 5.60
C GLY A 301 -2.88 -11.08 5.55
N GLN A 302 -3.32 -9.85 5.88
CA GLN A 302 -4.73 -9.46 5.82
C GLN A 302 -5.08 -8.88 4.44
N ARG A 303 -6.28 -9.21 3.97
CA ARG A 303 -6.80 -8.82 2.65
C ARG A 303 -7.61 -7.52 2.74
N TYR A 304 -7.33 -6.59 1.84
CA TYR A 304 -8.02 -5.32 1.71
C TYR A 304 -8.49 -5.12 0.27
N ASP A 305 -9.80 -5.22 0.04
CA ASP A 305 -10.38 -5.07 -1.30
C ASP A 305 -10.42 -3.62 -1.80
N SER A 306 -10.28 -2.63 -0.91
CA SER A 306 -10.26 -1.22 -1.29
C SER A 306 -9.47 -0.35 -0.31
N PRO A 307 -8.97 0.83 -0.74
CA PRO A 307 -8.31 1.79 0.15
C PRO A 307 -9.20 2.23 1.32
N ALA A 308 -10.51 2.39 1.08
CA ALA A 308 -11.48 2.72 2.12
C ALA A 308 -11.63 1.61 3.17
N HIS A 309 -11.58 0.34 2.74
CA HIS A 309 -11.58 -0.79 3.68
C HIS A 309 -10.32 -0.77 4.56
N LEU A 310 -9.13 -0.53 3.98
CA LEU A 310 -7.88 -0.40 4.73
C LEU A 310 -7.97 0.69 5.80
N VAL A 311 -8.47 1.88 5.44
CA VAL A 311 -8.63 3.00 6.38
C VAL A 311 -9.63 2.69 7.49
N THR A 312 -10.76 2.06 7.15
CA THR A 312 -11.78 1.67 8.14
C THR A 312 -11.19 0.74 9.21
N VAL A 313 -10.38 -0.24 8.80
CA VAL A 313 -9.70 -1.15 9.74
C VAL A 313 -8.62 -0.40 10.52
N ALA A 314 -7.82 0.46 9.87
CA ALA A 314 -6.78 1.24 10.53
C ALA A 314 -7.33 2.15 11.65
N ARG A 315 -8.56 2.66 11.52
CA ARG A 315 -9.22 3.48 12.55
C ARG A 315 -9.57 2.73 13.82
N THR A 316 -9.61 1.39 13.78
CA THR A 316 -9.98 0.56 14.93
C THR A 316 -8.84 -0.31 15.45
N SER A 317 -7.75 -0.46 14.69
CA SER A 317 -6.61 -1.31 15.03
C SER A 317 -5.29 -0.55 14.97
N GLY A 318 -4.79 -0.13 16.13
CA GLY A 318 -3.50 0.55 16.25
C GLY A 318 -2.28 -0.33 15.91
N ALA A 319 -2.44 -1.66 15.92
CA ALA A 319 -1.38 -2.61 15.55
C ALA A 319 -1.02 -2.53 14.06
N LEU A 320 -1.99 -2.21 13.20
CA LEU A 320 -1.83 -2.15 11.76
C LEU A 320 -1.00 -0.93 11.30
N TRP A 321 -0.92 0.11 12.13
CA TRP A 321 -0.33 1.40 11.74
C TRP A 321 1.15 1.27 11.36
N LYS A 322 1.89 0.41 12.04
CA LYS A 322 3.30 0.15 11.70
C LYS A 322 3.44 -0.40 10.28
N ASP A 323 2.59 -1.35 9.91
CA ASP A 323 2.63 -2.01 8.60
C ASP A 323 2.19 -1.03 7.50
N ILE A 324 1.18 -0.19 7.78
CA ILE A 324 0.74 0.87 6.85
C ILE A 324 1.91 1.84 6.60
N PHE A 325 2.58 2.30 7.65
CA PHE A 325 3.74 3.19 7.49
C PHE A 325 4.83 2.55 6.62
N GLN A 326 5.19 1.28 6.88
CA GLN A 326 6.20 0.59 6.08
C GLN A 326 5.80 0.47 4.60
N SER A 327 4.52 0.22 4.34
CA SER A 327 3.99 0.10 2.99
C SER A 327 3.95 1.44 2.24
N ILE A 328 3.71 2.56 2.96
CA ILE A 328 3.87 3.93 2.44
C ILE A 328 5.34 4.22 2.12
N ASP A 329 6.25 3.93 3.05
CA ASP A 329 7.69 4.22 2.93
C ASP A 329 8.31 3.44 1.76
N ASN A 330 7.92 2.17 1.60
CA ASN A 330 8.33 1.32 0.48
C ASN A 330 7.62 1.65 -0.85
N LYS A 331 6.71 2.63 -0.88
CA LYS A 331 5.89 3.02 -2.05
C LYS A 331 4.96 1.92 -2.58
N GLU A 332 4.68 0.89 -1.80
CA GLU A 332 3.79 -0.22 -2.19
C GLU A 332 2.33 0.27 -2.32
N LEU A 333 1.88 1.10 -1.37
CA LEU A 333 0.55 1.72 -1.43
C LEU A 333 0.43 2.74 -2.57
N HIS A 334 1.51 3.44 -2.91
CA HIS A 334 1.53 4.36 -4.07
C HIS A 334 1.28 3.61 -5.38
N VAL A 335 1.87 2.42 -5.54
CA VAL A 335 1.62 1.58 -6.74
C VAL A 335 0.16 1.15 -6.80
N TRP A 336 -0.43 0.76 -5.66
CA TRP A 336 -1.84 0.39 -5.62
C TRP A 336 -2.78 1.55 -5.96
N PHE A 337 -2.58 2.72 -5.35
CA PHE A 337 -3.45 3.89 -5.56
C PHE A 337 -3.32 4.48 -6.97
N SER A 338 -2.10 4.60 -7.50
CA SER A 338 -1.89 5.11 -8.87
C SER A 338 -2.60 4.24 -9.90
N LYS A 339 -2.54 2.91 -9.78
CA LYS A 339 -3.23 2.01 -10.71
C LYS A 339 -4.76 2.05 -10.58
N GLN A 340 -5.29 2.55 -9.46
CA GLN A 340 -6.71 2.85 -9.27
C GLN A 340 -7.11 4.27 -9.73
N GLY A 341 -6.18 5.05 -10.32
CA GLY A 341 -6.43 6.43 -10.76
C GLY A 341 -6.51 7.44 -9.62
N GLN A 342 -5.83 7.16 -8.50
CA GLN A 342 -5.78 8.01 -7.31
C GLN A 342 -4.39 8.64 -7.11
N GLU A 343 -3.79 9.15 -8.19
CA GLU A 343 -2.47 9.80 -8.14
C GLU A 343 -2.42 11.00 -7.19
N GLN A 344 -3.54 11.72 -7.06
CA GLN A 344 -3.70 12.81 -6.10
C GLN A 344 -3.46 12.38 -4.65
N TRP A 345 -3.78 11.14 -4.29
CA TRP A 345 -3.50 10.61 -2.95
C TRP A 345 -2.01 10.35 -2.76
N CYS A 346 -1.32 9.83 -3.78
CA CYS A 346 0.13 9.66 -3.77
C CYS A 346 0.86 10.99 -3.55
N GLU A 347 0.47 12.03 -4.29
CA GLU A 347 1.02 13.38 -4.14
C GLU A 347 0.71 13.98 -2.77
N GLY A 348 -0.53 13.79 -2.28
CA GLY A 348 -0.96 14.25 -0.96
C GLY A 348 -0.16 13.61 0.18
N ILE A 349 0.07 12.30 0.11
CA ILE A 349 0.91 11.55 1.06
C ILE A 349 2.33 12.12 1.06
N ASP A 350 2.94 12.28 -0.11
CA ASP A 350 4.32 12.75 -0.20
C ASP A 350 4.48 14.19 0.32
N LYS A 351 3.51 15.06 0.02
CA LYS A 351 3.47 16.43 0.54
C LYS A 351 3.30 16.47 2.06
N GLN A 352 2.41 15.67 2.63
CA GLN A 352 2.20 15.60 4.07
C GLN A 352 3.42 14.99 4.79
N ASN A 353 4.04 13.96 4.21
CA ASN A 353 5.24 13.33 4.74
C ASN A 353 6.41 14.33 4.82
N ALA A 354 6.62 15.11 3.76
CA ALA A 354 7.61 16.18 3.74
C ALA A 354 7.32 17.23 4.82
N ALA A 355 6.08 17.73 4.89
CA ALA A 355 5.69 18.74 5.88
C ALA A 355 5.89 18.26 7.34
N ILE A 356 5.54 17.01 7.64
CA ILE A 356 5.71 16.42 8.97
C ILE A 356 7.21 16.24 9.30
N SER A 357 8.03 15.79 8.34
CA SER A 357 9.47 15.62 8.56
C SER A 357 10.21 16.95 8.73
N ASP A 358 9.86 17.97 7.94
CA ASP A 358 10.53 19.27 7.97
C ASP A 358 10.12 20.13 9.18
N SER A 359 8.99 19.82 9.82
CA SER A 359 8.47 20.58 10.97
C SER A 359 9.39 20.58 12.19
N GLY A 360 10.25 19.57 12.35
CA GLY A 360 11.01 19.32 13.59
C GLY A 360 10.14 19.06 14.83
N PHE A 361 8.82 18.98 14.68
CA PHE A 361 7.88 18.87 15.78
C PHE A 361 7.74 17.44 16.31
N TYR A 362 8.00 16.43 15.48
CA TYR A 362 7.83 15.01 15.79
C TYR A 362 9.18 14.28 15.88
N ASN A 363 9.32 13.36 16.84
CA ASN A 363 10.43 12.39 16.81
C ASN A 363 10.14 11.23 15.83
N ASP A 364 11.09 10.33 15.61
CA ASP A 364 11.00 9.27 14.59
C ASP A 364 9.77 8.38 14.73
N GLU A 365 9.45 7.92 15.95
CA GLU A 365 8.26 7.08 16.18
C GLU A 365 6.96 7.88 16.04
N GLU A 366 6.95 9.14 16.49
CA GLU A 366 5.80 10.04 16.33
C GLU A 366 5.57 10.43 14.87
N ARG A 367 6.62 10.52 14.06
CA ARG A 367 6.52 10.74 12.60
C ARG A 367 5.77 9.60 11.93
N LYS A 368 6.09 8.35 12.27
CA LYS A 368 5.39 7.17 11.74
C LYS A 368 3.89 7.23 12.03
N LEU A 369 3.52 7.55 13.27
CA LEU A 369 2.12 7.68 13.67
C LEU A 369 1.43 8.87 12.96
N ALA A 370 2.11 10.01 12.86
CA ALA A 370 1.60 11.18 12.16
C ALA A 370 1.38 10.91 10.67
N TYR A 371 2.27 10.15 10.01
CA TYR A 371 2.14 9.79 8.60
C TYR A 371 0.90 8.92 8.36
N VAL A 372 0.68 7.91 9.21
CA VAL A 372 -0.48 7.04 9.10
C VAL A 372 -1.78 7.81 9.37
N GLN A 373 -1.78 8.70 10.37
CA GLN A 373 -2.93 9.57 10.62
C GLN A 373 -3.24 10.48 9.42
N ALA A 374 -2.19 11.06 8.82
CA ALA A 374 -2.33 11.95 7.67
C ALA A 374 -2.87 11.18 6.44
N PHE A 375 -2.36 9.96 6.22
CA PHE A 375 -2.89 9.00 5.24
C PHE A 375 -4.38 8.68 5.45
N ILE A 376 -4.79 8.35 6.68
CA ILE A 376 -6.20 8.08 7.01
C ILE A 376 -7.09 9.27 6.64
N ASN A 377 -6.67 10.49 6.99
CA ASN A 377 -7.43 11.71 6.73
C ASN A 377 -7.48 12.08 5.24
N LEU A 378 -6.49 11.64 4.45
CA LEU A 378 -6.43 11.90 3.02
C LEU A 378 -7.36 10.99 2.22
N VAL A 379 -7.44 9.71 2.59
CA VAL A 379 -8.22 8.69 1.87
C VAL A 379 -9.68 8.69 2.30
N ASP A 380 -9.98 8.99 3.58
CA ASP A 380 -11.34 9.13 4.10
C ASP A 380 -11.61 10.59 4.49
N GLU A 381 -12.15 11.38 3.56
CA GLU A 381 -12.55 12.78 3.81
C GLU A 381 -13.66 12.91 4.87
N THR A 382 -14.39 11.82 5.16
CA THR A 382 -15.42 11.78 6.20
C THR A 382 -14.87 11.40 7.57
N ALA A 383 -13.57 11.10 7.67
CA ALA A 383 -12.93 10.79 8.93
C ALA A 383 -12.95 11.99 9.87
N ASN A 384 -13.45 11.78 11.09
CA ASN A 384 -13.37 12.80 12.13
C ASN A 384 -11.91 13.05 12.48
N LEU A 385 -11.44 14.28 12.30
CA LEU A 385 -10.09 14.68 12.66
C LEU A 385 -9.84 14.47 14.18
N PRO A 386 -8.59 14.14 14.59
CA PRO A 386 -8.22 14.08 15.99
C PRO A 386 -8.50 15.41 16.71
N ALA A 387 -9.41 15.40 17.69
CA ALA A 387 -9.88 16.58 18.40
C ALA A 387 -9.61 16.45 19.91
N ILE A 388 -9.05 17.51 20.49
CA ILE A 388 -8.69 17.59 21.90
C ILE A 388 -9.75 18.43 22.62
N VAL A 389 -10.22 17.92 23.75
CA VAL A 389 -11.17 18.61 24.64
C VAL A 389 -10.53 18.78 26.01
N ALA A 390 -10.75 19.94 26.62
CA ALA A 390 -10.28 20.25 27.97
C ALA A 390 -11.43 20.19 28.99
N ALA A 391 -11.10 19.67 30.18
CA ALA A 391 -11.94 19.72 31.37
C ALA A 391 -11.10 20.22 32.55
N PRO A 392 -11.45 21.35 33.19
CA PRO A 392 -12.58 22.25 32.89
C PRO A 392 -12.35 23.11 31.62
N LYS A 393 -13.44 23.63 31.03
CA LYS A 393 -13.40 24.49 29.82
C LYS A 393 -12.94 25.92 30.08
N GLU A 394 -13.07 26.38 31.32
CA GLU A 394 -12.64 27.69 31.81
C GLU A 394 -12.13 27.53 33.25
N LEU A 395 -11.13 28.31 33.62
CA LEU A 395 -10.57 28.34 34.96
C LEU A 395 -10.70 29.73 35.57
N SER A 396 -11.11 29.80 36.84
CA SER A 396 -11.26 31.06 37.56
C SER A 396 -10.72 30.94 38.97
N PHE A 397 -9.67 31.71 39.26
CA PHE A 397 -9.00 31.79 40.57
C PHE A 397 -9.13 33.20 41.12
N ILE A 398 -10.36 33.56 41.52
CA ILE A 398 -10.69 34.88 42.04
C ILE A 398 -10.42 34.92 43.54
N ASN A 399 -9.82 36.00 44.04
CA ASN A 399 -9.52 36.23 45.46
C ASN A 399 -8.57 35.21 46.08
N SER A 400 -7.59 34.75 45.31
CA SER A 400 -6.60 33.81 45.84
C SER A 400 -5.66 34.53 46.80
N GLU A 401 -5.46 33.98 48.00
CA GLU A 401 -4.56 34.59 49.00
C GLU A 401 -3.11 34.51 48.51
N ALA A 402 -2.35 35.61 48.61
CA ALA A 402 -0.94 35.65 48.21
C ALA A 402 0.00 34.89 49.17
N SER A 403 -0.45 33.85 49.85
CA SER A 403 0.31 33.12 50.88
C SER A 403 0.89 31.80 50.39
N HIS A 404 0.29 31.17 49.37
CA HIS A 404 0.66 29.85 48.88
C HIS A 404 0.60 29.77 47.35
N VAL A 405 1.45 28.92 46.75
CA VAL A 405 1.41 28.59 45.32
C VAL A 405 0.09 27.86 45.02
N ILE A 406 -0.60 28.29 43.96
CA ILE A 406 -1.83 27.67 43.50
C ILE A 406 -1.46 26.66 42.42
N GLU A 407 -1.94 25.44 42.57
CA GLU A 407 -1.75 24.37 41.62
C GLU A 407 -3.12 23.87 41.18
N SER A 408 -3.34 23.76 39.86
CA SER A 408 -4.58 23.25 39.30
C SER A 408 -4.29 22.27 38.17
N ASP A 409 -4.93 21.11 38.24
CA ASP A 409 -4.86 20.11 37.19
C ASP A 409 -5.95 20.36 36.15
N ILE A 410 -5.56 20.36 34.88
CA ILE A 410 -6.45 20.46 33.72
C ILE A 410 -6.34 19.14 32.97
N SER A 411 -7.46 18.46 32.84
CA SER A 411 -7.52 17.22 32.08
C SER A 411 -7.72 17.54 30.59
N LEU A 412 -6.75 17.17 29.77
CA LEU A 412 -6.89 17.14 28.32
C LEU A 412 -7.24 15.71 27.87
N GLN A 413 -8.25 15.58 27.01
CA GLN A 413 -8.72 14.30 26.50
C GLN A 413 -8.89 14.35 24.99
N LEU A 414 -8.52 13.26 24.32
CA LEU A 414 -8.82 13.04 22.92
C LEU A 414 -10.26 12.56 22.77
N SER A 415 -11.11 13.34 22.09
CA SER A 415 -12.53 13.00 21.88
C SER A 415 -12.78 12.06 20.71
N THR A 416 -11.83 11.97 19.78
CA THR A 416 -11.89 11.11 18.59
C THR A 416 -10.75 10.09 18.60
N ASP A 417 -10.76 9.10 17.71
CA ASP A 417 -9.67 8.13 17.60
C ASP A 417 -8.51 8.70 16.77
N GLY A 418 -7.31 8.16 16.97
CA GLY A 418 -6.13 8.52 16.18
C GLY A 418 -4.95 9.03 17.00
N PHE A 419 -4.01 9.67 16.30
CA PHE A 419 -2.79 10.25 16.88
C PHE A 419 -2.79 11.77 16.71
N VAL A 420 -2.50 12.48 17.80
CA VAL A 420 -2.27 13.92 17.76
C VAL A 420 -1.21 14.32 18.79
N LYS A 421 -0.36 15.26 18.37
CA LYS A 421 0.60 15.94 19.24
C LYS A 421 0.24 17.42 19.26
N ALA A 422 0.17 17.99 20.45
CA ALA A 422 -0.16 19.40 20.65
C ALA A 422 0.93 20.11 21.45
N SER A 423 1.20 21.36 21.08
CA SER A 423 2.02 22.30 21.83
C SER A 423 1.14 23.09 22.78
N LEU A 424 1.66 23.37 23.97
CA LEU A 424 1.01 24.07 25.06
C LEU A 424 1.77 25.36 25.33
N ARG A 425 1.06 26.49 25.33
CA ARG A 425 1.64 27.80 25.67
C ARG A 425 0.64 28.71 26.35
N LEU A 426 1.16 29.71 27.05
CA LEU A 426 0.37 30.77 27.70
C LEU A 426 0.35 32.02 26.81
N GLU A 427 -0.82 32.63 26.66
CA GLU A 427 -1.01 33.84 25.86
C GLU A 427 -1.93 34.83 26.60
N PRO A 428 -1.45 36.00 27.07
CA PRO A 428 -0.04 36.42 27.13
C PRO A 428 0.79 35.65 28.17
N VAL A 429 2.11 35.66 28.03
CA VAL A 429 3.02 35.09 29.05
C VAL A 429 3.11 36.03 30.24
N ILE A 430 2.71 35.55 31.41
CA ILE A 430 2.69 36.32 32.66
C ILE A 430 3.72 35.74 33.64
N PRO A 431 4.66 36.56 34.16
CA PRO A 431 5.60 36.12 35.19
C PRO A 431 4.89 35.54 36.42
N GLY A 432 5.38 34.41 36.94
CA GLY A 432 4.75 33.68 38.03
C GLY A 432 3.70 32.65 37.62
N ILE A 433 3.28 32.60 36.34
CA ILE A 433 2.36 31.59 35.82
C ILE A 433 3.12 30.65 34.89
N THR A 434 3.06 29.35 35.18
CA THR A 434 3.79 28.32 34.41
C THR A 434 2.94 27.08 34.20
N LEU A 435 3.23 26.36 33.11
CA LEU A 435 2.70 25.03 32.83
C LEU A 435 3.81 24.00 33.09
N ASP A 436 3.46 22.85 33.65
CA ASP A 436 4.40 21.74 33.88
C ASP A 436 4.92 21.13 32.57
N ARG A 437 4.15 21.24 31.49
CA ARG A 437 4.44 20.67 30.17
C ARG A 437 4.24 21.70 29.06
N THR A 438 5.09 21.60 28.06
CA THR A 438 5.02 22.41 26.82
C THR A 438 4.47 21.61 25.64
N THR A 439 4.40 20.28 25.75
CA THR A 439 3.84 19.40 24.72
C THR A 439 3.07 18.25 25.35
N VAL A 440 2.01 17.82 24.68
CA VAL A 440 1.24 16.62 25.01
C VAL A 440 1.01 15.80 23.75
N LYS A 441 0.88 14.49 23.91
CA LYS A 441 0.59 13.57 22.82
C LYS A 441 -0.52 12.62 23.24
N PHE A 442 -1.39 12.30 22.29
CA PHE A 442 -2.50 11.38 22.47
C PHE A 442 -2.44 10.33 21.38
N TYR A 443 -2.68 9.08 21.77
CA TYR A 443 -2.86 7.98 20.84
C TYR A 443 -4.03 7.12 21.30
N GLY A 444 -5.17 7.32 20.63
CA GLY A 444 -6.45 6.75 21.06
C GLY A 444 -6.55 5.23 20.97
N LEU A 445 -5.67 4.58 20.21
CA LEU A 445 -5.74 3.15 19.90
C LEU A 445 -4.88 2.26 20.81
N VAL A 446 -4.02 2.83 21.68
CA VAL A 446 -3.06 2.09 22.53
C VAL A 446 -2.99 2.68 23.96
N ASP A 447 -4.10 3.20 24.50
CA ASP A 447 -4.25 3.65 25.91
C ASP A 447 -3.67 5.02 26.33
N ASN A 448 -3.51 5.98 25.42
CA ASN A 448 -3.12 7.35 25.78
C ASN A 448 -4.17 8.39 25.32
N ARG A 449 -5.41 8.25 25.82
CA ARG A 449 -6.55 9.13 25.50
C ARG A 449 -6.65 10.36 26.38
N GLN A 450 -6.02 10.37 27.55
CA GLN A 450 -6.15 11.44 28.53
C GLN A 450 -4.80 11.76 29.17
N THR A 451 -4.55 13.04 29.42
CA THR A 451 -3.36 13.52 30.12
C THR A 451 -3.74 14.75 30.93
N ALA A 452 -3.31 14.80 32.19
CA ALA A 452 -3.41 16.00 33.00
C ALA A 452 -2.21 16.91 32.75
N ILE A 453 -2.47 18.21 32.60
CA ILE A 453 -1.48 19.27 32.62
C ILE A 453 -1.67 20.07 33.92
N LYS A 454 -0.58 20.51 34.52
CA LYS A 454 -0.61 21.22 35.80
C LYS A 454 -0.28 22.69 35.58
N LEU A 455 -1.25 23.55 35.89
CA LEU A 455 -1.08 25.00 35.93
C LEU A 455 -0.57 25.40 37.32
N THR A 456 0.59 26.03 37.35
CA THR A 456 1.20 26.55 38.58
C THR A 456 1.20 28.07 38.55
N ILE A 457 0.57 28.69 39.54
CA ILE A 457 0.50 30.13 39.72
C ILE A 457 1.21 30.46 41.04
N ASP A 458 2.28 31.24 40.97
CA ASP A 458 2.98 31.82 42.12
C ASP A 458 2.43 33.24 42.40
N PRO A 459 1.57 33.40 43.42
CA PRO A 459 0.95 34.69 43.71
C PRO A 459 1.95 35.74 44.21
N MET A 460 3.17 35.36 44.59
CA MET A 460 4.20 36.30 45.07
C MET A 460 4.81 37.12 43.93
N GLN A 461 4.76 36.61 42.71
CA GLN A 461 5.27 37.29 41.52
C GLN A 461 4.21 38.15 40.83
N LEU A 462 2.94 38.00 41.21
CA LEU A 462 1.80 38.72 40.65
C LEU A 462 1.53 40.04 41.38
N GLN A 463 1.02 41.04 40.65
CA GLN A 463 0.55 42.29 41.24
C GLN A 463 -0.77 42.06 41.99
N LYS A 464 -0.83 42.56 43.21
CA LYS A 464 -1.99 42.39 44.10
C LYS A 464 -3.15 43.28 43.64
N ASP A 465 -4.37 42.82 43.88
CA ASP A 465 -5.63 43.49 43.53
C ASP A 465 -5.77 43.82 42.03
N THR A 466 -5.00 43.10 41.19
CA THR A 466 -5.03 43.19 39.73
C THR A 466 -5.57 41.87 39.18
N ARG A 467 -6.50 41.99 38.23
CA ARG A 467 -7.04 40.85 37.49
C ARG A 467 -6.18 40.58 36.26
N TYR A 468 -5.73 39.33 36.13
CA TYR A 468 -5.02 38.82 34.97
C TYR A 468 -5.94 37.87 34.20
N ASP A 469 -6.23 38.20 32.95
CA ASP A 469 -6.94 37.34 32.01
C ASP A 469 -5.94 36.83 30.97
N PHE A 470 -5.81 35.51 30.83
CA PHE A 470 -4.93 34.86 29.86
C PHE A 470 -5.56 33.57 29.33
N GLN A 471 -4.96 33.00 28.30
CA GLN A 471 -5.42 31.77 27.66
C GLN A 471 -4.31 30.72 27.68
N ILE A 472 -4.68 29.48 28.00
CA ILE A 472 -3.84 28.31 27.70
C ILE A 472 -4.19 27.90 26.27
N VAL A 473 -3.22 28.06 25.37
CA VAL A 473 -3.34 27.72 23.94
C VAL A 473 -2.77 26.32 23.74
N VAL A 474 -3.65 25.40 23.34
CA VAL A 474 -3.34 24.01 22.97
C VAL A 474 -3.41 23.93 21.45
N ASN A 475 -2.25 24.04 20.80
CA ASN A 475 -2.16 24.09 19.34
C ASN A 475 -1.63 22.75 18.79
N SER A 476 -2.43 22.13 17.92
CA SER A 476 -2.11 20.93 17.15
C SER A 476 -2.28 21.17 15.66
N VAL A 477 -1.80 20.25 14.83
CA VAL A 477 -1.97 20.32 13.37
C VAL A 477 -3.44 20.37 12.93
N TYR A 478 -4.37 19.85 13.74
CA TYR A 478 -5.79 19.75 13.40
C TYR A 478 -6.67 20.81 14.09
N GLN A 479 -6.20 21.39 15.20
CA GLN A 479 -7.03 22.22 16.07
C GLN A 479 -6.19 23.22 16.88
N ASP A 480 -6.69 24.45 17.01
CA ASP A 480 -6.26 25.46 18.00
C ASP A 480 -7.33 25.57 19.11
N LEU A 481 -7.07 24.98 20.28
CA LEU A 481 -7.96 25.02 21.44
C LEU A 481 -7.47 26.07 22.45
N ARG A 482 -8.37 26.96 22.87
CA ARG A 482 -8.06 28.04 23.82
C ARG A 482 -8.88 27.88 25.09
N ILE A 483 -8.19 27.71 26.22
CA ILE A 483 -8.81 27.57 27.54
C ILE A 483 -8.63 28.90 28.28
N PRO A 484 -9.68 29.71 28.47
CA PRO A 484 -9.59 30.97 29.20
C PRO A 484 -9.33 30.73 30.69
N VAL A 485 -8.45 31.55 31.26
CA VAL A 485 -8.07 31.53 32.67
C VAL A 485 -8.08 32.95 33.23
N ALA A 486 -8.81 33.15 34.33
CA ALA A 486 -8.85 34.41 35.06
C ALA A 486 -8.25 34.24 36.46
N VAL A 487 -7.28 35.08 36.81
CA VAL A 487 -6.59 35.05 38.12
C VAL A 487 -6.66 36.43 38.77
N SER A 488 -7.04 36.48 40.04
CA SER A 488 -6.95 37.67 40.87
C SER A 488 -6.38 37.31 42.25
N VAL A 489 -5.33 38.02 42.64
CA VAL A 489 -4.60 37.80 43.90
C VAL A 489 -4.91 38.91 44.88
N VAL A 490 -5.35 38.55 46.09
CA VAL A 490 -5.67 39.50 47.16
C VAL A 490 -4.59 39.50 48.22
N PHE A 491 -4.35 40.66 48.84
CA PHE A 491 -3.38 40.79 49.92
C PHE A 491 -3.73 39.87 51.11
N PRO A 492 -2.82 38.99 51.58
CA PRO A 492 -3.11 38.03 52.64
C PRO A 492 -3.01 38.72 54.01
N GLN A 493 -4.03 39.50 54.36
CA GLN A 493 -4.07 40.30 55.60
C GLN A 493 -3.84 39.43 56.84
N LYS A 494 -4.47 38.25 56.89
CA LYS A 494 -4.35 37.30 58.01
C LYS A 494 -2.92 36.79 58.17
N ALA A 495 -2.28 36.35 57.07
CA ALA A 495 -0.91 35.85 57.10
C ALA A 495 0.09 36.95 57.48
N TYR A 496 -0.09 38.17 56.94
CA TYR A 496 0.71 39.33 57.28
C TYR A 496 0.62 39.69 58.77
N ILE A 497 -0.60 39.79 59.31
CA ILE A 497 -0.82 40.08 60.75
C ILE A 497 -0.22 38.97 61.61
N THR A 498 -0.37 37.70 61.21
CA THR A 498 0.19 36.56 61.96
C THR A 498 1.72 36.59 61.97
N GLU A 499 2.38 36.89 60.84
CA GLU A 499 3.84 37.07 60.83
C GLU A 499 4.28 38.27 61.66
N LEU A 500 3.57 39.40 61.58
CA LEU A 500 3.87 40.58 62.39
C LEU A 500 3.73 40.29 63.89
N LEU A 501 2.70 39.54 64.30
CA LEU A 501 2.53 39.08 65.69
C LEU A 501 3.62 38.09 66.11
N LYS A 502 4.04 37.16 65.25
CA LYS A 502 5.15 36.23 65.55
C LYS A 502 6.44 36.99 65.81
N TRP A 503 6.83 37.88 64.90
CA TRP A 503 8.05 38.68 65.04
C TRP A 503 7.96 39.71 66.17
N GLY A 504 6.80 40.32 66.36
CA GLY A 504 6.50 41.20 67.49
C GLY A 504 6.56 40.47 68.83
N GLY A 505 6.01 39.26 68.92
CA GLY A 505 6.05 38.39 70.09
C GLY A 505 7.46 37.93 70.44
N MET A 506 8.26 37.52 69.45
CA MET A 506 9.68 37.20 69.68
C MET A 506 10.46 38.42 70.19
N SER A 507 10.16 39.61 69.66
CA SER A 507 10.80 40.86 70.11
C SER A 507 10.40 41.18 71.55
N ALA A 508 9.12 41.05 71.90
CA ALA A 508 8.64 41.26 73.26
C ALA A 508 9.23 40.26 74.25
N ALA A 509 9.29 38.97 73.91
CA ALA A 509 9.93 37.94 74.72
C ALA A 509 11.41 38.24 74.95
N PHE A 510 12.12 38.69 73.91
CA PHE A 510 13.51 39.12 74.02
C PHE A 510 13.68 40.32 74.96
N PHE A 511 12.84 41.36 74.85
CA PHE A 511 12.87 42.51 75.77
C PHE A 511 12.54 42.10 77.21
N LEU A 512 11.66 41.12 77.40
CA LEU A 512 11.33 40.58 78.71
C LEU A 512 12.54 39.83 79.32
N VAL A 513 13.24 39.02 78.52
CA VAL A 513 14.50 38.36 78.92
C VAL A 513 15.60 39.39 79.22
N LEU A 514 15.74 40.44 78.41
CA LEU A 514 16.68 41.54 78.67
C LEU A 514 16.32 42.31 79.94
N GLY A 515 15.03 42.61 80.15
CA GLY A 515 14.55 43.27 81.36
C GLY A 515 14.78 42.43 82.61
N LEU A 516 14.58 41.11 82.51
CA LEU A 516 14.92 40.15 83.57
C LEU A 516 16.42 40.07 83.82
N LEU A 517 17.25 40.03 82.77
CA LEU A 517 18.71 40.08 82.89
C LEU A 517 19.16 41.40 83.51
N ALA A 518 18.63 42.55 83.07
CA ALA A 518 18.94 43.86 83.64
C ALA A 518 18.51 43.97 85.11
N GLY A 519 17.36 43.40 85.48
CA GLY A 519 16.91 43.28 86.87
C GLY A 519 17.77 42.32 87.70
N ALA A 520 18.25 41.22 87.10
CA ALA A 520 19.21 40.31 87.72
C ALA A 520 20.59 40.97 87.92
N PHE A 521 21.03 41.82 86.99
CA PHE A 521 22.24 42.63 87.13
C PHE A 521 22.06 43.82 88.10
N GLN A 522 20.86 44.38 88.25
CA GLN A 522 20.57 45.37 89.29
C GLN A 522 20.45 44.75 90.70
N SER A 523 20.00 43.50 90.79
CA SER A 523 19.98 42.74 92.05
C SER A 523 21.30 42.03 92.36
N ALA A 524 22.25 42.02 91.41
CA ALA A 524 23.65 41.78 91.70
C ALA A 524 24.18 42.97 92.51
N SER A 525 24.21 42.76 93.82
CA SER A 525 24.86 43.47 94.91
C SER A 525 26.26 44.03 94.61
N PHE A 526 26.37 44.94 93.66
CA PHE A 526 27.56 45.77 93.40
C PHE A 526 27.25 47.24 93.64
N TYR A 527 26.01 47.68 93.35
CA TYR A 527 25.61 49.09 93.42
C TYR A 527 25.23 49.64 94.81
N MET A 528 25.07 48.79 95.83
CA MET A 528 24.86 49.26 97.21
C MET A 528 26.14 49.38 98.04
N GLY A 529 27.29 48.84 97.57
CA GLY A 529 28.55 48.86 98.32
C GLY A 529 29.48 50.05 98.06
N MET A 530 29.26 50.82 96.98
CA MET A 530 30.16 51.93 96.57
C MET A 530 29.59 53.34 96.80
N ARG A 531 28.46 53.47 97.51
CA ARG A 531 27.85 54.78 97.78
C ARG A 531 28.53 55.56 98.93
N GLU A 532 29.39 54.91 99.71
CA GLU A 532 30.10 55.55 100.84
C GLU A 532 31.46 56.17 100.47
N TYR A 533 31.97 56.02 99.23
CA TYR A 533 33.38 56.35 98.93
C TYR A 533 33.66 57.23 97.72
N LEU A 534 32.75 58.09 97.25
CA LEU A 534 33.16 59.12 96.27
C LEU A 534 32.51 60.49 96.46
N PRO A 535 33.30 61.52 96.87
CA PRO A 535 32.90 62.91 96.77
C PRO A 535 32.97 63.35 95.30
N TRP A 536 31.90 64.00 94.85
CA TRP A 536 31.81 64.98 93.77
C TRP A 536 33.05 65.18 92.88
N GLY A 537 32.98 64.68 91.63
CA GLY A 537 33.78 65.19 90.51
C GLY A 537 34.20 64.14 89.46
N LEU A 538 33.44 64.01 88.37
CA LEU A 538 33.88 63.88 86.95
C LEU A 538 32.87 63.09 86.08
N PRO A 539 32.54 63.50 84.84
CA PRO A 539 31.37 62.97 84.12
C PRO A 539 31.59 61.84 83.08
N TRP A 540 32.78 61.25 82.88
CA TRP A 540 32.97 60.40 81.67
C TRP A 540 33.89 59.16 81.80
N ARG A 541 34.14 58.62 83.01
CA ARG A 541 35.07 57.46 83.18
C ARG A 541 34.47 56.15 83.70
N TYR A 542 33.15 56.07 83.83
CA TYR A 542 32.44 54.84 84.24
C TYR A 542 31.29 54.52 83.28
N VAL A 543 31.55 54.44 81.97
CA VAL A 543 30.69 53.62 81.13
C VAL A 543 31.18 52.18 81.33
N GLU A 544 30.61 51.51 82.33
CA GLU A 544 30.93 50.11 82.64
C GLU A 544 30.83 49.26 81.36
N PRO A 545 31.66 48.21 81.19
CA PRO A 545 31.59 47.30 80.02
C PRO A 545 30.18 46.75 79.77
N VAL A 546 29.40 46.63 80.84
CA VAL A 546 27.98 46.24 80.83
C VAL A 546 27.11 47.24 80.07
N SER A 547 27.33 48.54 80.24
CA SER A 547 26.57 49.59 79.54
C SER A 547 26.91 49.65 78.05
N ILE A 548 28.17 49.36 77.68
CA ILE A 548 28.59 49.26 76.27
C ILE A 548 28.02 47.99 75.63
N ALA A 549 28.05 46.86 76.34
CA ALA A 549 27.42 45.62 75.88
C ALA A 549 25.90 45.78 75.72
N TYR A 550 25.25 46.53 76.63
CA TYR A 550 23.83 46.87 76.53
C TYR A 550 23.54 47.76 75.32
N LEU A 551 24.35 48.78 75.08
CA LEU A 551 24.23 49.64 73.89
C LEU A 551 24.43 48.83 72.59
N LEU A 552 25.43 47.94 72.54
CA LEU A 552 25.69 47.07 71.38
C LEU A 552 24.55 46.08 71.14
N LEU A 553 23.98 45.49 72.19
CA LEU A 553 22.79 44.63 72.09
C LEU A 553 21.57 45.42 71.59
N LEU A 554 21.39 46.66 72.05
CA LEU A 554 20.31 47.54 71.64
C LEU A 554 20.47 47.99 70.17
N ILE A 555 21.70 48.24 69.73
CA ILE A 555 22.03 48.54 68.32
C ILE A 555 21.84 47.29 67.44
N MET A 556 22.33 46.11 67.85
CA MET A 556 22.10 44.86 67.12
C MET A 556 20.62 44.52 67.01
N LEU A 557 19.83 44.81 68.05
CA LEU A 557 18.38 44.64 68.03
C LEU A 557 17.69 45.69 67.16
N GLY A 558 18.06 46.96 67.27
CA GLY A 558 17.54 48.00 66.39
C GLY A 558 17.81 47.66 64.92
N GLY A 559 19.02 47.16 64.63
CA GLY A 559 19.39 46.62 63.32
C GLY A 559 18.61 45.37 62.94
N GLY A 560 18.45 44.39 63.84
CA GLY A 560 17.71 43.15 63.60
C GLY A 560 16.20 43.37 63.38
N LEU A 561 15.58 44.25 64.16
CA LEU A 561 14.20 44.70 63.99
C LEU A 561 14.02 45.50 62.70
N PHE A 562 14.95 46.41 62.41
CA PHE A 562 14.93 47.16 61.16
C PHE A 562 15.05 46.21 59.95
N LEU A 563 15.95 45.22 60.03
CA LEU A 563 16.15 44.22 58.98
C LEU A 563 14.97 43.24 58.88
N SER A 564 14.35 42.84 59.99
CA SER A 564 13.18 41.95 59.98
C SER A 564 11.94 42.67 59.48
N ILE A 565 11.68 43.91 59.91
CA ILE A 565 10.62 44.77 59.35
C ILE A 565 10.89 45.03 57.87
N ARG A 566 12.13 45.32 57.48
CA ARG A 566 12.51 45.49 56.06
C ARG A 566 12.32 44.19 55.28
N TYR A 567 12.61 43.03 55.87
CA TYR A 567 12.43 41.71 55.25
C TYR A 567 10.96 41.35 55.09
N ILE A 568 10.13 41.50 56.14
CA ILE A 568 8.67 41.30 56.10
C ILE A 568 8.05 42.28 55.10
N ARG A 569 8.48 43.54 55.13
CA ARG A 569 8.07 44.54 54.14
C ARG A 569 8.51 44.11 52.75
N ARG A 570 9.72 43.62 52.51
CA ARG A 570 10.15 43.13 51.18
C ARG A 570 9.42 41.86 50.73
N LYS A 571 9.07 40.97 51.66
CA LYS A 571 8.37 39.71 51.41
C LYS A 571 6.90 39.94 51.07
N TYR A 572 6.26 40.96 51.66
CA TYR A 572 4.83 41.23 51.47
C TYR A 572 4.51 42.55 50.75
N LYS A 573 5.49 43.40 50.47
CA LYS A 573 5.37 44.60 49.62
C LYS A 573 6.00 44.28 48.27
N THR A 574 5.20 44.22 47.23
CA THR A 574 5.67 44.37 45.85
C THR A 574 5.72 45.85 45.49
N ASN A 575 6.62 46.19 44.58
CA ASN A 575 6.81 47.52 44.01
C ASN A 575 5.45 48.13 43.61
N LEU A 576 4.97 49.08 44.39
CA LEU A 576 4.21 50.18 43.83
C LEU A 576 5.22 50.97 43.01
N ASN A 577 4.95 51.17 41.72
CA ASN A 577 5.49 52.32 41.02
C ASN A 577 4.92 53.56 41.74
N ASP A 578 5.68 54.00 42.74
CA ASP A 578 6.11 55.38 43.01
C ASP A 578 7.07 55.37 44.22
#